data_AF-T2KKA8-F1
#
_entry.id   AF-T2KKA8-F1
#
_cell.length_a   1.000
_cell.length_b   1.000
_cell.length_c   1.000
_cell.angle_alpha   90.00
_cell.angle_beta   90.00
_cell.angle_gamma   90.00
#
_symmetry.space_group_name_H-M   'P 1'
#
loop_
_entity.id
_entity.type
_entity.pdbx_description
1 polymer ?
#
loop_
_entity_poly.entity_id
_entity_poly.type
_entity_poly.pdbx_seq_one_letter_code
_entity_poly.pdbx_strand_id
1 'polypeptide(L)'
;MTLTAQQTQELLYYEIPEYPETYTAGTVVGRSIDALGFRFYWATEGLTTTDLEYKLNEDGRSTLETITHIHDLSTILRDAALQVPHIKETLKKPLTYLELRTQTLMNLKTAADLFKEAKDLEQYSLIFQSPTGVRTVPFWNAINGPIEDSVWHCGQIASFRRVTGNPLNSNVNHFMGTVRE
;
A
#
# COMPACT_ATOMS: atom_id res chain seq x y z
N MET A 1 14.38 -23.28 7.99
CA MET A 1 15.12 -22.75 6.83
C MET A 1 15.19 -21.24 6.98
N THR A 2 16.38 -20.65 6.89
CA THR A 2 16.54 -19.19 6.96
C THR A 2 16.10 -18.63 5.60
N LEU A 3 14.99 -17.89 5.57
CA LEU A 3 14.54 -17.21 4.35
C LEU A 3 15.56 -16.13 3.98
N THR A 4 15.87 -16.02 2.69
CA THR A 4 16.72 -14.93 2.17
C THR A 4 15.93 -13.61 2.18
N ALA A 5 16.60 -12.46 2.28
CA ALA A 5 15.92 -11.15 2.26
C ALA A 5 15.01 -10.96 1.03
N GLN A 6 15.38 -11.55 -0.11
CA GLN A 6 14.60 -11.57 -1.35
C GLN A 6 13.32 -12.40 -1.20
N GLN A 7 13.40 -13.62 -0.63
CA GLN A 7 12.23 -14.46 -0.36
C GLN A 7 11.32 -13.85 0.72
N THR A 8 11.88 -13.21 1.74
CA THR A 8 11.09 -12.52 2.77
C THR A 8 10.29 -11.37 2.17
N GLN A 9 10.83 -10.66 1.18
CA GLN A 9 10.11 -9.64 0.41
C GLN A 9 9.02 -10.22 -0.48
N GLU A 10 9.25 -11.35 -1.15
CA GLU A 10 8.22 -12.05 -1.94
C GLU A 10 7.04 -12.57 -1.10
N LEU A 11 7.26 -12.79 0.20
CA LEU A 11 6.25 -13.25 1.15
C LEU A 11 5.51 -12.10 1.87
N LEU A 12 5.98 -10.85 1.76
CA LEU A 12 5.33 -9.71 2.43
C LEU A 12 3.90 -9.55 1.90
N TYR A 13 2.93 -9.76 2.79
CA TYR A 13 1.50 -9.70 2.47
C TYR A 13 0.99 -10.73 1.45
N TYR A 14 1.73 -11.81 1.22
CA TYR A 14 1.16 -13.00 0.55
C TYR A 14 -0.09 -13.48 1.31
N GLU A 15 -0.01 -13.47 2.64
CA GLU A 15 -1.14 -13.55 3.58
C GLU A 15 -1.10 -12.35 4.53
N ILE A 16 -2.25 -12.00 5.11
CA ILE A 16 -2.30 -10.98 6.16
C ILE A 16 -1.61 -11.54 7.41
N PRO A 17 -0.66 -10.81 8.04
CA PRO A 17 -0.05 -11.23 9.31
C PRO A 17 -1.09 -11.53 10.39
N GLU A 18 -0.72 -12.24 11.45
CA GLU A 18 -1.60 -12.44 12.61
C GLU A 18 -2.08 -11.11 13.19
N TYR A 19 -3.35 -11.05 13.60
CA TYR A 19 -3.93 -9.84 14.18
C TYR A 19 -3.53 -9.69 15.66
N PRO A 20 -3.44 -8.46 16.19
CA PRO A 20 -3.23 -8.23 17.61
C PRO A 20 -4.38 -8.79 18.47
N GLU A 21 -4.09 -9.33 19.65
CA GLU A 21 -5.11 -9.90 20.55
C GLU A 21 -6.07 -8.84 21.13
N THR A 22 -5.62 -7.58 21.20
CA THR A 22 -6.38 -6.48 21.82
C THR A 22 -6.74 -5.42 20.78
N TYR A 23 -7.99 -4.96 20.83
CA TYR A 23 -8.46 -3.84 20.03
C TYR A 23 -8.09 -2.50 20.68
N THR A 24 -7.38 -1.68 19.93
CA THR A 24 -7.02 -0.29 20.20
C THR A 24 -7.17 0.50 18.90
N ALA A 25 -7.20 1.84 18.97
CA ALA A 25 -7.25 2.64 17.74
C ALA A 25 -6.06 2.34 16.82
N GLY A 26 -4.85 2.20 17.38
CA GLY A 26 -3.63 1.86 16.65
C GLY A 26 -3.67 0.47 16.01
N THR A 27 -4.09 -0.57 16.75
CA THR A 27 -4.17 -1.94 16.22
C THR A 27 -5.22 -2.08 15.12
N VAL A 28 -6.36 -1.37 15.22
CA VAL A 28 -7.38 -1.34 14.17
C VAL A 28 -6.83 -0.69 12.90
N VAL A 29 -6.17 0.47 13.02
CA VAL A 29 -5.54 1.15 11.88
C VAL A 29 -4.46 0.29 11.25
N GLY A 30 -3.56 -0.26 12.05
CA GLY A 30 -2.49 -1.13 11.56
C GLY A 30 -3.03 -2.37 10.86
N ARG A 31 -4.12 -2.97 11.38
CA ARG A 31 -4.80 -4.09 10.73
C ARG A 31 -5.44 -3.70 9.40
N SER A 32 -6.04 -2.51 9.30
CA SER A 32 -6.58 -2.00 8.03
C SER A 32 -5.46 -1.81 6.98
N ILE A 33 -4.29 -1.36 7.40
CA ILE A 33 -3.13 -1.23 6.51
C ILE A 33 -2.58 -2.62 6.11
N ASP A 34 -2.58 -3.61 7.00
CA ASP A 34 -2.21 -4.98 6.60
C ASP A 34 -3.16 -5.53 5.53
N ALA A 35 -4.47 -5.28 5.69
CA ALA A 35 -5.48 -5.70 4.71
C ALA A 35 -5.29 -5.00 3.36
N LEU A 36 -4.91 -3.71 3.37
CA LEU A 36 -4.48 -3.00 2.16
C LEU A 36 -3.22 -3.64 1.55
N GLY A 37 -2.21 -3.96 2.36
CA GLY A 37 -0.99 -4.64 1.92
C GLY A 37 -1.28 -5.93 1.17
N PHE A 38 -2.16 -6.78 1.71
CA PHE A 38 -2.60 -8.02 1.07
C PHE A 38 -3.34 -7.78 -0.24
N ARG A 39 -4.26 -6.80 -0.27
CA ARG A 39 -4.97 -6.44 -1.51
C ARG A 39 -4.01 -5.93 -2.58
N PHE A 40 -3.06 -5.10 -2.21
CA PHE A 40 -2.06 -4.57 -3.14
C PHE A 40 -1.12 -5.67 -3.65
N TYR A 41 -0.68 -6.57 -2.77
CA TYR A 41 0.13 -7.73 -3.16
C TYR A 41 -0.55 -8.50 -4.29
N TRP A 42 -1.80 -8.93 -4.06
CA TRP A 42 -2.54 -9.75 -5.01
C TRP A 42 -2.96 -8.97 -6.26
N ALA A 43 -3.33 -7.69 -6.12
CA ALA A 43 -3.62 -6.83 -7.26
C ALA A 43 -2.43 -6.71 -8.21
N THR A 44 -1.20 -6.73 -7.68
CA THR A 44 0.02 -6.54 -8.48
C THR A 44 0.77 -7.83 -8.80
N GLU A 45 0.46 -8.96 -8.17
CA GLU A 45 1.22 -10.21 -8.40
C GLU A 45 1.13 -10.68 -9.87
N GLY A 46 2.27 -10.92 -10.52
CA GLY A 46 2.31 -11.43 -11.89
C GLY A 46 1.74 -10.51 -12.99
N LEU A 47 1.75 -9.18 -12.82
CA LEU A 47 1.40 -8.25 -13.92
C LEU A 47 2.44 -8.28 -15.05
N THR A 48 1.96 -8.36 -16.28
CA THR A 48 2.75 -8.30 -17.52
C THR A 48 2.85 -6.87 -18.06
N THR A 49 3.68 -6.62 -19.08
CA THR A 49 3.73 -5.33 -19.77
C THR A 49 2.36 -4.90 -20.29
N THR A 50 1.59 -5.83 -20.88
CA THR A 50 0.22 -5.56 -21.36
C THR A 50 -0.71 -5.13 -20.23
N ASP A 51 -0.58 -5.74 -19.05
CA ASP A 51 -1.37 -5.34 -17.88
C ASP A 51 -0.98 -3.94 -17.39
N LEU A 52 0.32 -3.66 -17.34
CA LEU A 52 0.88 -2.40 -16.84
C LEU A 52 0.51 -1.20 -17.72
N GLU A 53 0.48 -1.38 -19.04
CA GLU A 53 0.16 -0.34 -20.03
C GLU A 53 -1.35 -0.12 -20.20
N TYR A 54 -2.20 -1.03 -19.71
CA TYR A 54 -3.65 -0.93 -19.87
C TYR A 54 -4.22 0.32 -19.18
N LYS A 55 -5.11 1.03 -19.89
CA LYS A 55 -5.93 2.14 -19.38
C LYS A 55 -7.37 2.00 -19.87
N LEU A 56 -8.33 2.45 -19.04
CA LEU A 56 -9.77 2.41 -19.36
C LEU A 56 -10.14 3.24 -20.60
N ASN A 57 -9.54 4.41 -20.73
CA ASN A 57 -9.75 5.36 -21.82
C ASN A 57 -8.51 6.26 -21.97
N GLU A 58 -8.54 7.20 -22.91
CA GLU A 58 -7.37 8.04 -23.23
C GLU A 58 -6.91 8.92 -22.06
N ASP A 59 -7.85 9.47 -21.29
CA ASP A 59 -7.62 10.38 -20.15
C ASP A 59 -7.35 9.66 -18.82
N GLY A 60 -7.62 8.35 -18.77
CA GLY A 60 -7.49 7.53 -17.58
C GLY A 60 -6.04 7.16 -17.28
N ARG A 61 -5.75 6.96 -15.99
CA ARG A 61 -4.47 6.37 -15.56
C ARG A 61 -4.34 4.94 -16.08
N SER A 62 -3.15 4.61 -16.55
CA SER A 62 -2.72 3.23 -16.75
C SER A 62 -2.62 2.47 -15.43
N THR A 63 -2.53 1.14 -15.50
CA THR A 63 -2.23 0.31 -14.33
C THR A 63 -0.93 0.74 -13.65
N LEU A 64 0.14 1.01 -14.41
CA LEU A 64 1.42 1.45 -13.86
C LEU A 64 1.33 2.83 -13.17
N GLU A 65 0.61 3.78 -13.76
CA GLU A 65 0.37 5.09 -13.15
C GLU A 65 -0.48 4.96 -11.87
N THR A 66 -1.44 4.02 -11.86
CA THR A 66 -2.25 3.72 -10.68
C THR A 66 -1.39 3.12 -9.56
N ILE A 67 -0.48 2.20 -9.88
CA ILE A 67 0.48 1.64 -8.93
C ILE A 67 1.43 2.71 -8.41
N THR A 68 1.91 3.61 -9.28
CA THR A 68 2.74 4.75 -8.88
C THR A 68 1.99 5.67 -7.90
N HIS A 69 0.70 5.95 -8.16
CA HIS A 69 -0.13 6.73 -7.23
C HIS A 69 -0.30 6.03 -5.88
N ILE A 70 -0.55 4.72 -5.84
CA ILE A 70 -0.60 3.94 -4.59
C ILE A 70 0.75 3.99 -3.88
N HIS A 71 1.86 3.91 -4.61
CA HIS A 71 3.20 4.05 -4.04
C HIS A 71 3.37 5.40 -3.34
N ASP A 72 3.02 6.51 -4.00
CA ASP A 72 3.08 7.85 -3.42
C ASP A 72 2.25 7.92 -2.12
N LEU A 73 1.03 7.39 -2.12
CA LEU A 73 0.19 7.31 -0.92
C LEU A 73 0.83 6.46 0.20
N SER A 74 1.49 5.36 -0.15
CA SER A 74 2.19 4.52 0.83
C SER A 74 3.37 5.24 1.50
N THR A 75 4.06 6.12 0.77
CA THR A 75 5.15 6.93 1.36
C THR A 75 4.61 7.92 2.39
N ILE A 76 3.44 8.51 2.13
CA ILE A 76 2.76 9.40 3.07
C ILE A 76 2.39 8.64 4.37
N LEU A 77 1.88 7.41 4.26
CA LEU A 77 1.59 6.58 5.45
C LEU A 77 2.84 6.22 6.24
N ARG A 78 3.90 5.82 5.56
CA ARG A 78 5.19 5.51 6.19
C ARG A 78 5.73 6.74 6.92
N ASP A 79 5.75 7.89 6.26
CA ASP A 79 6.31 9.12 6.84
C ASP A 79 5.48 9.60 8.05
N ALA A 80 4.14 9.49 7.97
CA ALA A 80 3.27 9.72 9.13
C ALA A 80 3.58 8.78 10.29
N ALA A 81 3.72 7.47 10.02
CA ALA A 81 4.05 6.47 11.04
C ALA A 81 5.43 6.68 11.68
N LEU A 82 6.41 7.16 10.90
CA LEU A 82 7.73 7.56 11.37
C LEU A 82 7.75 8.94 12.04
N GLN A 83 6.62 9.67 11.99
CA GLN A 83 6.48 11.04 12.50
C GLN A 83 7.49 12.02 11.88
N VAL A 84 7.79 11.83 10.59
CA VAL A 84 8.69 12.70 9.82
C VAL A 84 7.93 13.47 8.75
N PRO A 85 8.41 14.66 8.34
CA PRO A 85 7.82 15.38 7.23
C PRO A 85 7.90 14.60 5.91
N HIS A 86 6.78 14.50 5.20
CA HIS A 86 6.73 14.03 3.83
C HIS A 86 7.24 15.12 2.88
N ILE A 87 8.30 14.82 2.13
CA ILE A 87 8.95 15.74 1.19
C ILE A 87 8.86 15.14 -0.21
N LYS A 88 7.94 15.64 -1.04
CA LYS A 88 7.70 15.11 -2.39
C LYS A 88 8.95 15.18 -3.30
N GLU A 89 9.83 16.15 -3.06
CA GLU A 89 11.00 16.40 -3.89
C GLU A 89 12.13 15.37 -3.76
N THR A 90 12.07 14.47 -2.78
CA THR A 90 13.05 13.39 -2.60
C THR A 90 12.75 12.17 -3.48
N LEU A 91 11.56 12.10 -4.10
CA LEU A 91 11.07 10.97 -4.92
C LEU A 91 11.39 11.14 -6.42
N LYS A 92 12.57 11.65 -6.78
CA LYS A 92 12.87 12.09 -8.17
C LYS A 92 13.38 11.01 -9.13
N LYS A 93 13.72 9.81 -8.64
CA LYS A 93 14.20 8.75 -9.54
C LYS A 93 13.00 7.95 -10.06
N PRO A 94 12.83 7.80 -11.39
CA PRO A 94 11.82 6.89 -11.91
C PRO A 94 12.14 5.48 -11.43
N LEU A 95 11.17 4.87 -10.75
CA LEU A 95 11.26 3.52 -10.24
C LEU A 95 10.74 2.54 -11.29
N THR A 96 11.38 1.39 -11.38
CA THR A 96 10.84 0.25 -12.12
C THR A 96 9.58 -0.28 -11.45
N TYR A 97 8.77 -1.03 -12.20
CA TYR A 97 7.59 -1.69 -11.66
C TYR A 97 7.91 -2.55 -10.41
N LEU A 98 8.99 -3.34 -10.47
CA LEU A 98 9.40 -4.18 -9.34
C LEU A 98 9.81 -3.35 -8.11
N GLU A 99 10.52 -2.24 -8.32
CA GLU A 99 10.88 -1.33 -7.23
C GLU A 99 9.63 -0.66 -6.62
N LEU A 100 8.69 -0.19 -7.43
CA LEU A 100 7.42 0.37 -6.97
C LEU A 100 6.66 -0.63 -6.10
N ARG A 101 6.50 -1.86 -6.59
CA ARG A 101 5.80 -2.93 -5.88
C ARG A 101 6.48 -3.22 -4.53
N THR A 102 7.77 -3.49 -4.55
CA THR A 102 8.53 -3.87 -3.35
C THR A 102 8.55 -2.75 -2.32
N GLN A 103 8.82 -1.50 -2.73
CA GLN A 103 8.83 -0.37 -1.81
C GLN A 103 7.45 -0.08 -1.23
N THR A 104 6.38 -0.22 -2.02
CA THR A 104 5.00 -0.03 -1.53
C THR A 104 4.66 -1.04 -0.44
N LEU A 105 4.94 -2.33 -0.66
CA LEU A 105 4.70 -3.38 0.35
C LEU A 105 5.50 -3.13 1.62
N MET A 106 6.77 -2.72 1.51
CA MET A 106 7.60 -2.36 2.67
C MET A 106 7.06 -1.14 3.42
N ASN A 107 6.67 -0.07 2.70
CA ASN A 107 6.10 1.13 3.31
C ASN A 107 4.83 0.79 4.10
N LEU A 108 3.94 -0.02 3.52
CA LEU A 108 2.71 -0.47 4.19
C LEU A 108 3.03 -1.33 5.42
N LYS A 109 4.01 -2.23 5.35
CA LYS A 109 4.45 -3.04 6.50
C LYS A 109 5.00 -2.18 7.63
N THR A 110 5.91 -1.27 7.32
CA THR A 110 6.48 -0.34 8.30
C THR A 110 5.39 0.51 8.95
N ALA A 111 4.46 1.06 8.16
CA ALA A 111 3.35 1.83 8.68
C ALA A 111 2.45 1.00 9.59
N ALA A 112 2.01 -0.19 9.14
CA ALA A 112 1.15 -1.07 9.92
C ALA A 112 1.77 -1.46 11.26
N ASP A 113 3.05 -1.83 11.27
CA ASP A 113 3.75 -2.24 12.49
C ASP A 113 3.86 -1.09 13.49
N LEU A 114 4.25 0.11 13.03
CA LEU A 114 4.38 1.27 13.90
C LEU A 114 3.03 1.74 14.47
N PHE A 115 1.96 1.68 13.68
CA PHE A 115 0.62 2.05 14.15
C PHE A 115 0.04 1.03 15.14
N LYS A 116 0.38 -0.26 15.04
CA LYS A 116 -0.06 -1.26 16.04
C LYS A 116 0.49 -0.96 17.43
N GLU A 117 1.69 -0.39 17.51
CA GLU A 117 2.32 0.04 18.75
C GLU A 117 1.83 1.42 19.25
N ALA A 118 1.03 2.14 18.44
CA ALA A 118 0.53 3.47 18.77
C ALA A 118 -0.49 3.41 19.91
N LYS A 119 -0.19 4.15 20.99
CA LYS A 119 -1.13 4.36 22.11
C LYS A 119 -2.11 5.50 21.85
N ASP A 120 -1.68 6.48 21.06
CA ASP A 120 -2.44 7.66 20.70
C ASP A 120 -2.17 7.99 19.23
N LEU A 121 -3.23 8.19 18.44
CA LEU A 121 -3.11 8.50 17.02
C LEU A 121 -2.94 10.00 16.75
N GLU A 122 -3.20 10.88 17.72
CA GLU A 122 -3.07 12.33 17.55
C GLU A 122 -1.63 12.76 17.19
N GLN A 123 -0.64 12.01 17.68
CA GLN A 123 0.79 12.27 17.42
C GLN A 123 1.24 11.93 15.99
N TYR A 124 0.40 11.26 15.19
CA TYR A 124 0.74 10.80 13.83
C TYR A 124 0.12 11.71 12.75
N SER A 125 0.07 13.01 13.02
CA SER A 125 -0.38 13.99 12.04
C SER A 125 0.45 13.91 10.75
N LEU A 126 -0.21 14.11 9.62
CA LEU A 126 0.44 14.11 8.30
C LEU A 126 1.10 15.47 8.10
N ILE A 127 2.43 15.48 8.04
CA ILE A 127 3.23 16.70 7.87
C ILE A 127 3.75 16.72 6.43
N PHE A 128 3.34 17.71 5.65
CA PHE A 128 3.79 17.92 4.29
C PHE A 128 4.76 19.11 4.25
N GLN A 129 5.96 18.89 3.75
CA GLN A 129 6.97 19.92 3.62
C GLN A 129 7.30 20.18 2.15
N SER A 130 7.30 21.47 1.79
CA SER A 130 7.59 21.97 0.45
C SER A 130 8.46 23.24 0.54
N PRO A 131 9.07 23.71 -0.56
CA PRO A 131 9.82 24.96 -0.55
C PRO A 131 9.00 26.18 -0.11
N THR A 132 7.68 26.14 -0.26
CA THR A 132 6.76 27.23 0.08
C THR A 132 6.22 27.16 1.51
N GLY A 133 6.52 26.10 2.27
CA GLY A 133 6.14 25.96 3.68
C GLY A 133 5.80 24.55 4.12
N VAL A 134 5.33 24.45 5.37
CA VAL A 134 4.90 23.21 6.03
C VAL A 134 3.39 23.25 6.23
N ARG A 135 2.71 22.17 5.86
CA ARG A 135 1.28 21.95 6.08
C ARG A 135 1.08 20.71 6.92
N THR A 136 0.40 20.84 8.03
CA THR A 136 0.04 19.71 8.91
C THR A 136 -1.46 19.46 8.82
N VAL A 137 -1.86 18.20 8.69
CA VAL A 137 -3.27 17.78 8.73
C VAL A 137 -3.43 16.60 9.70
N PRO A 138 -4.59 16.46 10.35
CA PRO A 138 -4.78 15.44 11.38
C PRO A 138 -4.77 14.03 10.78
N PHE A 139 -4.51 13.04 11.64
CA PHE A 139 -4.42 11.62 11.25
C PHE A 139 -5.70 11.10 10.55
N TRP A 140 -6.87 11.66 10.82
CA TRP A 140 -8.13 11.32 10.11
C TRP A 140 -7.99 11.34 8.59
N ASN A 141 -7.16 12.23 8.05
CA ASN A 141 -6.91 12.31 6.61
C ASN A 141 -6.10 11.14 6.05
N ALA A 142 -5.37 10.39 6.90
CA ALA A 142 -4.66 9.17 6.50
C ALA A 142 -5.64 8.07 6.10
N ILE A 143 -6.77 7.98 6.81
CA ILE A 143 -7.85 7.03 6.53
C ILE A 143 -8.49 7.37 5.18
N ASN A 144 -8.99 8.59 5.03
CA ASN A 144 -9.75 9.00 3.84
C ASN A 144 -8.92 9.02 2.56
N GLY A 145 -7.66 9.46 2.67
CA GLY A 145 -6.77 9.55 1.53
C GLY A 145 -5.96 8.25 1.42
N PRO A 146 -4.74 8.21 1.96
CA PRO A 146 -3.81 7.11 1.71
C PRO A 146 -4.35 5.68 1.89
N ILE A 147 -5.15 5.39 2.93
CA ILE A 147 -5.65 4.04 3.18
C ILE A 147 -6.78 3.70 2.20
N GLU A 148 -7.91 4.41 2.27
CA GLU A 148 -9.11 4.06 1.50
C GLU A 148 -8.94 4.30 -0.01
N ASP A 149 -8.22 5.36 -0.42
CA ASP A 149 -7.94 5.62 -1.84
C ASP A 149 -7.04 4.52 -2.43
N SER A 150 -6.09 4.00 -1.66
CA SER A 150 -5.26 2.87 -2.11
C SER A 150 -6.07 1.58 -2.25
N VAL A 151 -7.01 1.31 -1.32
CA VAL A 151 -7.93 0.16 -1.44
C VAL A 151 -8.81 0.31 -2.68
N TRP A 152 -9.35 1.50 -2.91
CA TRP A 152 -10.15 1.84 -4.09
C TRP A 152 -9.38 1.57 -5.39
N HIS A 153 -8.13 2.01 -5.46
CA HIS A 153 -7.27 1.80 -6.62
C HIS A 153 -6.82 0.34 -6.80
N CYS A 154 -6.64 -0.44 -5.73
CA CYS A 154 -6.42 -1.88 -5.85
C CYS A 154 -7.61 -2.57 -6.56
N GLY A 155 -8.85 -2.12 -6.30
CA GLY A 155 -10.04 -2.60 -7.00
C GLY A 155 -10.05 -2.27 -8.50
N GLN A 156 -9.51 -1.11 -8.88
CA GLN A 156 -9.35 -0.74 -10.29
C GLN A 156 -8.35 -1.68 -10.99
N ILE A 157 -7.17 -1.90 -10.40
CA ILE A 157 -6.16 -2.82 -10.93
C ILE A 157 -6.75 -4.23 -11.09
N ALA A 158 -7.47 -4.73 -10.07
CA ALA A 158 -8.13 -6.02 -10.14
C ALA A 158 -9.16 -6.13 -11.27
N SER A 159 -9.80 -5.01 -11.64
CA SER A 159 -10.73 -4.95 -12.78
C SER A 159 -9.98 -4.94 -14.11
N PHE A 160 -8.90 -4.16 -14.22
CA PHE A 160 -8.08 -4.05 -15.43
C PHE A 160 -7.49 -5.41 -15.82
N ARG A 161 -6.98 -6.13 -14.83
CA ARG A 161 -6.53 -7.52 -14.94
C ARG A 161 -7.52 -8.46 -15.60
N ARG A 162 -8.81 -8.32 -15.33
CA ARG A 162 -9.85 -9.15 -15.97
C ARG A 162 -10.00 -8.81 -17.45
N VAL A 163 -9.86 -7.52 -17.80
CA VAL A 163 -9.96 -7.05 -19.18
C VAL A 163 -8.76 -7.54 -20.00
N THR A 164 -7.57 -7.52 -19.42
CA THR A 164 -6.33 -7.95 -20.08
C THR A 164 -6.11 -9.47 -20.07
N GLY A 165 -7.02 -10.25 -19.47
CA GLY A 165 -6.96 -11.72 -19.46
C GLY A 165 -6.04 -12.31 -18.39
N ASN A 166 -5.65 -11.54 -17.38
CA ASN A 166 -4.80 -11.95 -16.25
C ASN A 166 -5.53 -11.79 -14.90
N PRO A 167 -6.65 -12.49 -14.66
CA PRO A 167 -7.44 -12.31 -13.43
C PRO A 167 -6.66 -12.69 -12.17
N LEU A 168 -7.12 -12.19 -11.02
CA LEU A 168 -6.57 -12.57 -9.71
C LEU A 168 -6.69 -14.08 -9.47
N ASN A 169 -5.75 -14.62 -8.69
CA ASN A 169 -5.78 -16.02 -8.24
C ASN A 169 -7.08 -16.31 -7.47
N SER A 170 -7.83 -17.34 -7.92
CA SER A 170 -9.12 -17.74 -7.34
C SER A 170 -9.02 -18.29 -5.92
N ASN A 171 -7.83 -18.71 -5.49
CA ASN A 171 -7.59 -19.24 -4.15
C ASN A 171 -7.45 -18.14 -3.09
N VAL A 172 -7.30 -16.87 -3.51
CA VAL A 172 -7.16 -15.73 -2.61
C VAL A 172 -8.46 -15.47 -1.87
N ASN A 173 -8.43 -15.66 -0.55
CA ASN A 173 -9.57 -15.42 0.31
C ASN A 173 -9.44 -14.07 1.01
N HIS A 174 -10.03 -13.03 0.40
CA HIS A 174 -10.02 -11.67 0.95
C HIS A 174 -10.68 -11.53 2.33
N PHE A 175 -11.61 -12.43 2.68
CA PHE A 175 -12.25 -12.40 3.99
C PHE A 175 -11.32 -12.95 5.08
N MET A 176 -10.68 -14.09 4.81
CA MET A 176 -9.74 -14.70 5.77
C MET A 176 -8.36 -14.04 5.75
N GLY A 177 -8.00 -13.35 4.67
CA GLY A 177 -6.66 -12.81 4.48
C GLY A 177 -5.61 -13.87 4.14
N THR A 178 -6.04 -15.01 3.61
CA THR A 178 -5.19 -16.19 3.38
C THR A 178 -5.38 -16.72 1.96
N VAL A 179 -4.50 -17.64 1.55
CA VAL A 179 -4.63 -18.37 0.28
C VAL A 179 -5.08 -19.80 0.57
N ARG A 180 -6.10 -20.26 -0.15
CA ARG A 180 -6.54 -21.66 -0.06
C ARG A 180 -5.53 -22.58 -0.72
N GLU A 181 -5.21 -23.68 -0.04
CA GLU A 181 -4.52 -24.83 -0.63
C GLU A 181 -5.33 -25.46 -1.76
#